data_AF-A0A7C4QQK9-F1
#
_entry.id   AF-A0A7C4QQK9-F1
#
_cell.length_a   1.000
_cell.length_b   1.000
_cell.length_c   1.000
_cell.angle_alpha   90.00
_cell.angle_beta   90.00
_cell.angle_gamma   90.00
#
_symmetry.space_group_name_H-M   'P 1'
#
loop_
_entity.id
_entity.type
_entity.pdbx_description
1 polymer ?
#
loop_
_entity_poly.entity_id
_entity_poly.type
_entity_poly.pdbx_seq_one_letter_code
_entity_poly.pdbx_strand_id
1 'polypeptide(L)'
;MRTGTYIFTVIATAAATAATMWLWQNIQARQCEGMSVAVRVVELTEDTVDPAAWGQNFPRQYDSYRRPVDTERTNFGGNEAFQKLDENPRLKTLFAGYPFSLDYREERGHAFMLVDQDETERVHQIQQPGGCLHCHSSVLPAYRELGRKAGVADAPGLNMPQIMRGFVAACAMPLRELRPMVTHPVACLDCHDPQTLSLRVTRPAFLNGIGAIAQSTVPTPHLPSIERWRKGNRQQPYDPNREASRQELRSFVCGQCHAEYYFHPDGMLLTYPWANGWQAEQILDYYDERQFRDWVHKDSGAAVLKAQHPEFELWSQGTHARSGVSCTDCHMPYGREGAVKLSDHQARSPLLAAARACQTCHRQSESELRTRVDELQQRTRELMNRAEDAVVALIRDIAAVPSTPDNERALANARRLHRRAQFLLDYIAADNSMGFHAPQESARVLGTAIDLARLGQLELRPSPRAATEQPPPAP
;
A
#
# COMPACT_ATOMS: atom_id res chain seq x y z
N MET A 1 -29.81 -43.50 -58.32
CA MET A 1 -29.77 -42.27 -57.49
C MET A 1 -30.17 -42.49 -56.03
N ARG A 2 -31.25 -43.23 -55.71
CA ARG A 2 -31.77 -43.33 -54.31
C ARG A 2 -30.82 -43.96 -53.28
N THR A 3 -30.03 -44.97 -53.64
CA THR A 3 -29.13 -45.68 -52.69
C THR A 3 -27.93 -44.82 -52.27
N GLY A 4 -27.33 -44.07 -53.21
CA GLY A 4 -26.22 -43.17 -52.91
C GLY A 4 -26.63 -42.02 -52.00
N THR A 5 -27.82 -41.47 -52.19
CA THR A 5 -28.38 -40.44 -51.30
C THR A 5 -28.63 -41.01 -49.90
N TYR A 6 -29.13 -42.24 -49.78
CA TYR A 6 -29.34 -42.89 -48.48
C TYR A 6 -28.03 -43.12 -47.71
N ILE A 7 -27.00 -43.64 -48.39
CA ILE A 7 -25.67 -43.87 -47.79
C ILE A 7 -25.06 -42.54 -47.35
N PHE A 8 -25.14 -41.50 -48.18
CA PHE A 8 -24.66 -40.17 -47.83
C PHE A 8 -25.37 -39.61 -46.60
N THR A 9 -26.70 -39.70 -46.52
CA THR A 9 -27.47 -39.20 -45.37
C THR A 9 -27.11 -39.94 -44.08
N VAL A 10 -26.92 -41.27 -44.13
CA VAL A 10 -26.49 -42.05 -42.96
C VAL A 10 -25.09 -41.63 -42.50
N ILE A 11 -24.13 -41.50 -43.42
CA ILE A 11 -22.76 -41.07 -43.08
C ILE A 11 -22.75 -39.65 -42.52
N ALA A 12 -23.48 -38.73 -43.15
CA ALA A 12 -23.58 -37.34 -42.69
C ALA A 12 -24.21 -37.25 -41.29
N THR A 13 -25.26 -38.03 -41.02
CA THR A 13 -25.92 -38.07 -39.70
C THR A 13 -25.00 -38.69 -38.65
N ALA A 14 -24.27 -39.76 -38.98
CA ALA A 14 -23.30 -40.38 -38.08
C ALA A 14 -22.15 -39.43 -37.75
N ALA A 15 -21.63 -38.71 -38.76
CA ALA A 15 -20.58 -37.71 -38.57
C ALA A 15 -21.06 -36.53 -37.72
N ALA A 16 -22.27 -36.02 -37.98
CA ALA A 16 -22.87 -34.97 -37.17
C ALA A 16 -23.11 -35.42 -35.71
N THR A 17 -23.57 -36.66 -35.52
CA THR A 17 -23.76 -37.25 -34.18
C THR A 17 -22.43 -37.41 -33.44
N ALA A 18 -21.38 -37.88 -34.12
CA ALA A 18 -20.06 -38.00 -33.53
C ALA A 18 -19.50 -36.61 -33.14
N ALA A 19 -19.68 -35.59 -33.99
CA ALA A 19 -19.25 -34.23 -33.71
C ALA A 19 -19.99 -33.60 -32.52
N THR A 20 -21.31 -33.81 -32.42
CA THR A 20 -22.10 -33.31 -31.28
C THR A 20 -21.76 -34.04 -29.98
N MET A 21 -21.56 -35.36 -30.01
CA MET A 21 -21.10 -36.13 -28.85
C MET A 21 -19.71 -35.70 -28.40
N TRP A 22 -18.79 -35.45 -29.33
CA TRP A 22 -17.45 -34.95 -29.01
C TRP A 22 -17.48 -33.56 -28.39
N LEU A 23 -18.28 -32.64 -28.94
CA LEU A 23 -18.49 -31.31 -28.37
C LEU A 23 -19.11 -31.40 -26.97
N TRP A 24 -20.11 -32.26 -26.78
CA TRP A 24 -20.75 -32.49 -25.48
C TRP A 24 -19.76 -33.04 -24.46
N GLN A 25 -18.95 -34.06 -24.81
CA GLN A 25 -17.90 -34.58 -23.93
C GLN A 25 -16.87 -33.50 -23.56
N ASN A 26 -16.44 -32.68 -24.52
CA ASN A 26 -15.54 -31.56 -24.24
C ASN A 26 -16.18 -30.53 -23.30
N ILE A 27 -17.46 -30.16 -23.50
CA ILE A 27 -18.17 -29.24 -22.61
C ILE A 27 -18.29 -29.83 -21.21
N GLN A 28 -18.67 -31.10 -21.08
CA GLN A 28 -18.79 -31.79 -19.79
C GLN A 28 -17.44 -31.86 -19.09
N ALA A 29 -16.37 -32.25 -19.78
CA ALA A 29 -15.01 -32.28 -19.21
C ALA A 29 -14.59 -30.90 -18.70
N ARG A 30 -14.82 -29.83 -19.47
CA ARG A 30 -14.51 -28.45 -19.07
C ARG A 30 -15.39 -27.96 -17.91
N GLN A 31 -16.65 -28.38 -17.85
CA GLN A 31 -17.53 -28.09 -16.71
C GLN A 31 -17.06 -28.81 -15.44
N CYS A 32 -16.67 -30.10 -15.54
CA CYS A 32 -16.10 -30.85 -14.43
C CYS A 32 -14.77 -30.23 -13.94
N GLU A 33 -13.87 -29.87 -14.85
CA GLU A 33 -12.63 -29.14 -14.53
C GLU A 33 -12.91 -27.79 -13.85
N GLY A 34 -13.95 -27.07 -14.30
CA GLY A 34 -14.36 -25.80 -13.71
C GLY A 34 -15.01 -25.91 -12.33
N MET A 35 -15.54 -27.09 -11.97
CA MET A 35 -16.14 -27.36 -10.66
C MET A 35 -15.11 -27.80 -9.60
N SER A 36 -13.96 -28.36 -10.00
CA SER A 36 -12.89 -28.76 -9.07
C SER A 36 -11.93 -27.58 -8.79
N VAL A 37 -12.37 -26.62 -7.98
CA VAL A 37 -11.57 -25.42 -7.65
C VAL A 37 -10.57 -25.71 -6.51
N ALA A 38 -10.79 -26.78 -5.74
CA ALA A 38 -9.93 -27.17 -4.62
C ALA A 38 -10.03 -28.67 -4.36
N VAL A 39 -8.91 -29.34 -4.14
CA VAL A 39 -8.89 -30.66 -3.51
C VAL A 39 -8.58 -30.39 -2.04
N ARG A 40 -9.53 -30.59 -1.13
CA ARG A 40 -9.26 -30.43 0.32
C ARG A 40 -8.48 -31.64 0.81
N VAL A 41 -7.16 -31.61 0.63
CA VAL A 41 -6.20 -32.64 1.04
C VAL A 41 -5.81 -32.47 2.51
N VAL A 42 -5.66 -31.23 2.97
CA VAL A 42 -5.31 -30.90 4.35
C VAL A 42 -6.32 -29.97 5.00
N GLU A 43 -6.50 -30.10 6.31
CA GLU A 43 -7.29 -29.16 7.09
C GLU A 43 -6.51 -27.86 7.29
N LEU A 44 -7.15 -26.75 6.98
CA LEU A 44 -6.60 -25.41 7.19
C LEU A 44 -7.33 -24.78 8.38
N THR A 45 -6.56 -24.19 9.29
CA THR A 45 -7.05 -23.56 10.51
C THR A 45 -6.56 -22.13 10.62
N GLU A 46 -7.03 -21.42 11.65
CA GLU A 46 -6.58 -20.08 11.96
C GLU A 46 -5.09 -20.00 12.31
N ASP A 47 -4.43 -21.13 12.58
CA ASP A 47 -3.00 -21.21 12.90
C ASP A 47 -2.14 -21.70 11.72
N THR A 48 -2.76 -21.97 10.56
CA THR A 48 -2.04 -22.45 9.38
C THR A 48 -1.36 -21.28 8.65
N VAL A 49 -0.18 -20.89 9.11
CA VAL A 49 0.60 -19.77 8.52
C VAL A 49 1.54 -20.17 7.39
N ASP A 50 1.90 -21.45 7.30
CA ASP A 50 2.78 -21.95 6.24
C ASP A 50 2.00 -22.01 4.90
N PRO A 51 2.35 -21.19 3.90
CA PRO A 51 1.66 -21.19 2.61
C PRO A 51 1.81 -22.53 1.87
N ALA A 52 2.81 -23.36 2.16
CA ALA A 52 2.95 -24.68 1.56
C ALA A 52 1.81 -25.62 1.96
N ALA A 53 1.29 -25.51 3.18
CA ALA A 53 0.11 -26.26 3.61
C ALA A 53 -1.13 -25.85 2.79
N TRP A 54 -1.31 -24.55 2.54
CA TRP A 54 -2.36 -24.05 1.64
C TRP A 54 -2.17 -24.55 0.21
N GLY A 55 -0.92 -24.63 -0.27
CA GLY A 55 -0.57 -25.12 -1.60
C GLY A 55 -0.96 -26.57 -1.87
N GLN A 56 -1.12 -27.40 -0.84
CA GLN A 56 -1.65 -28.76 -1.02
C GLN A 56 -3.12 -28.75 -1.47
N ASN A 57 -3.89 -27.75 -1.03
CA ASN A 57 -5.28 -27.55 -1.42
C ASN A 57 -5.44 -26.64 -2.66
N PHE A 58 -4.53 -25.67 -2.81
CA PHE A 58 -4.57 -24.58 -3.80
C PHE A 58 -3.24 -24.44 -4.56
N PRO A 59 -2.79 -25.49 -5.28
CA PRO A 59 -1.44 -25.51 -5.85
C PRO A 59 -1.21 -24.36 -6.84
N ARG A 60 -2.22 -23.99 -7.64
CA ARG A 60 -2.09 -22.94 -8.66
C ARG A 60 -1.90 -21.55 -8.05
N GLN A 61 -2.67 -21.24 -7.00
CA GLN A 61 -2.53 -19.99 -6.26
C GLN A 61 -1.18 -19.95 -5.55
N TYR A 62 -0.79 -21.06 -4.90
CA TYR A 62 0.50 -21.17 -4.23
C TYR A 62 1.69 -21.02 -5.18
N ASP A 63 1.64 -21.62 -6.37
CA ASP A 63 2.66 -21.47 -7.40
C ASP A 63 2.82 -19.99 -7.79
N SER A 64 1.72 -19.29 -8.07
CA SER A 64 1.78 -17.85 -8.37
C SER A 64 2.26 -17.01 -7.18
N TYR A 65 1.86 -17.35 -5.95
CA TYR A 65 2.29 -16.68 -4.72
C TYR A 65 3.80 -16.77 -4.46
N ARG A 66 4.46 -17.84 -4.93
CA ARG A 66 5.91 -18.02 -4.81
C ARG A 66 6.72 -17.25 -5.84
N ARG A 67 6.12 -16.88 -6.97
CA ARG A 67 6.78 -16.21 -8.09
C ARG A 67 7.16 -14.74 -7.90
N PRO A 68 6.76 -14.00 -6.85
CA PRO A 68 7.35 -12.69 -6.57
C PRO A 68 8.86 -12.75 -6.24
N VAL A 69 9.51 -13.90 -6.29
CA VAL A 69 10.98 -14.02 -6.35
C VAL A 69 11.58 -13.70 -7.73
N ASP A 70 10.76 -13.71 -8.78
CA ASP A 70 11.18 -13.43 -10.16
C ASP A 70 11.58 -11.94 -10.28
N THR A 71 12.87 -11.65 -10.43
CA THR A 71 13.36 -10.27 -10.58
C THR A 71 13.10 -9.74 -11.98
N GLU A 72 12.13 -8.83 -12.10
CA GLU A 72 11.80 -8.10 -13.32
C GLU A 72 11.75 -6.59 -13.02
N ARG A 73 12.23 -5.75 -13.94
CA ARG A 73 12.29 -4.29 -13.78
C ARG A 73 11.35 -3.59 -14.75
N THR A 74 10.71 -2.52 -14.30
CA THR A 74 10.03 -1.53 -15.16
C THR A 74 10.81 -0.21 -15.06
N ASN A 75 10.37 0.84 -15.77
CA ASN A 75 11.09 2.12 -15.74
C ASN A 75 11.13 2.76 -14.35
N PHE A 76 10.06 2.60 -13.56
CA PHE A 76 9.88 3.26 -12.25
C PHE A 76 9.43 2.30 -11.14
N GLY A 77 9.76 1.02 -11.27
CA GLY A 77 9.50 0.02 -10.25
C GLY A 77 10.12 -1.31 -10.64
N GLY A 78 9.73 -2.38 -9.97
CA GLY A 78 10.22 -3.71 -10.28
C GLY A 78 10.30 -4.58 -9.05
N ASN A 79 11.31 -5.45 -9.05
CA ASN A 79 11.52 -6.43 -7.99
C ASN A 79 13.01 -6.60 -7.67
N GLU A 80 13.76 -5.49 -7.66
CA GLU A 80 15.19 -5.44 -7.41
C GLU A 80 15.47 -4.43 -6.29
N ALA A 81 16.02 -4.88 -5.16
CA ALA A 81 16.26 -4.05 -3.97
C ALA A 81 17.52 -3.18 -4.08
N PHE A 82 17.61 -2.34 -5.10
CA PHE A 82 18.70 -1.38 -5.22
C PHE A 82 18.56 -0.24 -4.19
N GLN A 83 19.66 0.43 -3.85
CA GLN A 83 19.65 1.56 -2.93
C GLN A 83 19.06 2.83 -3.56
N LYS A 84 17.88 3.25 -3.09
CA LYS A 84 17.29 4.54 -3.50
C LYS A 84 18.17 5.72 -3.06
N LEU A 85 18.90 5.55 -1.95
CA LEU A 85 19.84 6.56 -1.42
C LEU A 85 21.06 6.80 -2.33
N ASP A 86 21.42 5.83 -3.18
CA ASP A 86 22.53 5.95 -4.12
C ASP A 86 22.07 6.51 -5.46
N GLU A 87 20.88 6.10 -5.94
CA GLU A 87 20.27 6.70 -7.13
C GLU A 87 19.86 8.16 -6.90
N ASN A 88 19.38 8.49 -5.70
CA ASN A 88 18.97 9.84 -5.32
C ASN A 88 19.61 10.29 -3.99
N PRO A 89 20.83 10.88 -4.04
CA PRO A 89 21.53 11.36 -2.85
C PRO A 89 20.78 12.43 -2.04
N ARG A 90 19.78 13.12 -2.63
CA ARG A 90 18.96 14.09 -1.90
C ARG A 90 18.21 13.45 -0.74
N LEU A 91 17.85 12.17 -0.84
CA LEU A 91 17.15 11.43 0.20
C LEU A 91 17.97 11.38 1.51
N LYS A 92 19.31 11.36 1.43
CA LYS A 92 20.19 11.45 2.60
C LYS A 92 20.04 12.79 3.33
N THR A 93 19.82 13.88 2.58
CA THR A 93 19.52 15.20 3.16
C THR A 93 18.10 15.24 3.72
N LEU A 94 17.10 14.83 2.93
CA LEU A 94 15.68 14.86 3.33
C LEU A 94 15.42 14.05 4.61
N PHE A 95 16.09 12.91 4.78
CA PHE A 95 15.94 12.03 5.94
C PHE A 95 17.04 12.22 6.98
N ALA A 96 17.77 13.33 6.96
CA ALA A 96 18.87 13.56 7.89
C ALA A 96 18.38 13.52 9.35
N GLY A 97 18.96 12.59 10.12
CA GLY A 97 18.57 12.32 11.51
C GLY A 97 17.49 11.23 11.69
N TYR A 98 17.11 10.51 10.62
CA TYR A 98 16.10 9.45 10.65
C TYR A 98 16.63 8.13 10.03
N PRO A 99 16.14 6.94 10.44
CA PRO A 99 16.66 5.65 9.95
C PRO A 99 16.65 5.50 8.43
N PHE A 100 15.72 6.15 7.72
CA PHE A 100 15.65 6.10 6.25
C PHE A 100 16.86 6.74 5.55
N SER A 101 17.67 7.56 6.24
CA SER A 101 18.96 8.03 5.73
C SER A 101 20.07 6.98 5.76
N LEU A 102 19.86 5.86 6.46
CA LEU A 102 20.81 4.75 6.57
C LEU A 102 20.59 3.71 5.48
N ASP A 103 19.32 3.33 5.26
CA ASP A 103 18.95 2.32 4.27
C ASP A 103 17.49 2.50 3.84
N TYR A 104 17.32 2.70 2.54
CA TYR A 104 16.01 2.78 1.89
C TYR A 104 16.16 2.20 0.48
N ARG A 105 15.59 1.01 0.28
CA ARG A 105 15.69 0.24 -0.96
C ARG A 105 14.39 0.30 -1.74
N GLU A 106 14.51 0.06 -3.04
CA GLU A 106 13.38 -0.33 -3.86
C GLU A 106 12.74 -1.61 -3.30
N GLU A 107 11.43 -1.60 -3.28
CA GLU A 107 10.62 -2.70 -2.79
C GLU A 107 10.74 -3.93 -3.69
N ARG A 108 10.47 -5.08 -3.08
CA ARG A 108 10.44 -6.36 -3.75
C ARG A 108 9.13 -7.08 -3.46
N GLY A 109 8.92 -8.17 -4.19
CA GLY A 109 7.76 -9.03 -4.08
C GLY A 109 7.58 -9.57 -2.67
N HIS A 110 6.33 -9.89 -2.34
CA HIS A 110 5.90 -10.34 -1.01
C HIS A 110 6.73 -11.49 -0.41
N ALA A 111 7.37 -12.32 -1.23
CA ALA A 111 8.25 -13.39 -0.78
C ALA A 111 9.44 -12.88 0.06
N PHE A 112 9.88 -11.63 -0.15
CA PHE A 112 11.05 -11.06 0.52
C PHE A 112 10.72 -10.20 1.74
N MET A 113 9.47 -9.81 1.96
CA MET A 113 9.13 -8.76 2.94
C MET A 113 9.67 -9.01 4.36
N LEU A 114 9.66 -10.27 4.84
CA LEU A 114 10.15 -10.59 6.17
C LEU A 114 11.68 -10.54 6.22
N VAL A 115 12.32 -11.02 5.16
CA VAL A 115 13.79 -10.99 5.03
C VAL A 115 14.27 -9.55 4.88
N ASP A 116 13.62 -8.74 4.04
CA ASP A 116 13.95 -7.32 3.87
C ASP A 116 13.76 -6.52 5.17
N GLN A 117 12.77 -6.88 5.98
CA GLN A 117 12.59 -6.33 7.33
C GLN A 117 13.70 -6.73 8.29
N ASP A 118 14.28 -7.93 8.13
CA ASP A 118 15.39 -8.42 8.95
C ASP A 118 16.75 -7.85 8.52
N GLU A 119 16.95 -7.64 7.21
CA GLU A 119 18.23 -7.26 6.61
C GLU A 119 18.45 -5.74 6.52
N THR A 120 17.40 -4.94 6.68
CA THR A 120 17.55 -3.49 6.54
C THR A 120 18.40 -2.89 7.66
N GLU A 121 19.32 -1.97 7.32
CA GLU A 121 20.16 -1.30 8.32
C GLU A 121 19.33 -0.51 9.34
N ARG A 122 18.08 -0.16 9.00
CA ARG A 122 17.15 0.52 9.91
C ARG A 122 16.87 -0.27 11.18
N VAL A 123 16.89 -1.62 11.14
CA VAL A 123 16.67 -2.48 12.33
C VAL A 123 17.97 -2.89 13.03
N HIS A 124 19.08 -2.86 12.30
CA HIS A 124 20.40 -3.17 12.86
C HIS A 124 20.94 -2.01 13.69
N GLN A 125 20.76 -0.78 13.20
CA GLN A 125 21.30 0.42 13.82
C GLN A 125 20.35 1.07 14.82
N ILE A 126 19.03 0.87 14.66
CA ILE A 126 18.01 1.51 15.50
C ILE A 126 17.00 0.47 15.96
N GLN A 127 16.68 0.46 17.27
CA GLN A 127 15.66 -0.43 17.82
C GLN A 127 14.28 0.00 17.32
N GLN A 128 13.65 -0.85 16.52
CA GLN A 128 12.29 -0.66 16.01
C GLN A 128 11.25 -1.33 16.91
N PRO A 129 9.99 -0.85 16.93
CA PRO A 129 8.90 -1.50 17.65
C PRO A 129 8.44 -2.79 16.94
N GLY A 130 7.80 -3.69 17.68
CA GLY A 130 7.21 -4.93 17.18
C GLY A 130 6.08 -4.68 16.17
N GLY A 131 5.53 -3.47 16.16
CA GLY A 131 4.60 -3.00 15.13
C GLY A 131 5.15 -3.13 13.70
N CYS A 132 6.48 -3.15 13.50
CA CYS A 132 7.07 -3.39 12.18
C CYS A 132 6.69 -4.77 11.58
N LEU A 133 6.38 -5.79 12.39
CA LEU A 133 5.93 -7.09 11.87
C LEU A 133 4.48 -7.12 11.38
N HIS A 134 3.72 -6.04 11.63
CA HIS A 134 2.32 -5.93 11.25
C HIS A 134 2.08 -6.08 9.75
N CYS A 135 3.03 -5.65 8.91
CA CYS A 135 2.91 -5.69 7.46
C CYS A 135 3.93 -6.63 6.79
N HIS A 136 4.84 -7.23 7.56
CA HIS A 136 5.95 -8.02 7.05
C HIS A 136 5.86 -9.51 7.41
N SER A 137 4.79 -9.93 8.09
CA SER A 137 4.64 -11.31 8.55
C SER A 137 3.19 -11.78 8.64
N SER A 138 3.00 -13.09 8.59
CA SER A 138 1.75 -13.76 8.97
C SER A 138 1.62 -13.77 10.50
N VAL A 139 1.27 -12.61 11.07
CA VAL A 139 1.43 -12.28 12.50
C VAL A 139 0.29 -12.79 13.41
N LEU A 140 -0.80 -13.28 12.83
CA LEU A 140 -2.04 -13.54 13.58
C LEU A 140 -1.88 -14.50 14.76
N PRO A 141 -1.14 -15.63 14.66
CA PRO A 141 -0.91 -16.47 15.83
C PRO A 141 -0.13 -15.77 16.94
N ALA A 142 0.83 -14.91 16.60
CA ALA A 142 1.58 -14.13 17.58
C ALA A 142 0.68 -13.13 18.31
N TYR A 143 -0.21 -12.44 17.59
CA TYR A 143 -1.21 -11.57 18.22
C TYR A 143 -2.18 -12.36 19.09
N ARG A 144 -2.71 -13.50 18.62
CA ARG A 144 -3.57 -14.32 19.48
C ARG A 144 -2.84 -14.76 20.75
N GLU A 145 -1.62 -15.29 20.64
CA GLU A 145 -0.85 -15.72 21.80
C GLU A 145 -0.60 -14.58 22.81
N LEU A 146 -0.25 -13.38 22.32
CA LEU A 146 -0.08 -12.21 23.19
C LEU A 146 -1.40 -11.74 23.81
N GLY A 147 -2.51 -11.77 23.06
CA GLY A 147 -3.84 -11.46 23.56
C GLY A 147 -4.29 -12.42 24.67
N ARG A 148 -3.97 -13.72 24.51
CA ARG A 148 -4.21 -14.77 25.51
C ARG A 148 -3.44 -14.49 26.79
N LYS A 149 -2.13 -14.22 26.67
CA LYS A 149 -1.27 -13.83 27.81
C LYS A 149 -1.76 -12.56 28.50
N ALA A 150 -2.40 -11.66 27.75
CA ALA A 150 -3.00 -10.44 28.25
C ALA A 150 -4.44 -10.62 28.81
N GLY A 151 -4.91 -11.87 28.95
CA GLY A 151 -6.14 -12.22 29.67
C GLY A 151 -7.40 -12.32 28.81
N VAL A 152 -7.30 -12.26 27.48
CA VAL A 152 -8.46 -12.50 26.60
C VAL A 152 -8.66 -13.99 26.39
N ALA A 153 -9.86 -14.49 26.65
CA ALA A 153 -10.18 -15.91 26.51
C ALA A 153 -10.11 -16.38 25.04
N ASP A 154 -9.70 -17.64 24.87
CA ASP A 154 -9.73 -18.28 23.57
C ASP A 154 -11.17 -18.43 23.06
N ALA A 155 -11.36 -18.25 21.76
CA ALA A 155 -12.63 -18.39 21.07
C ALA A 155 -12.38 -18.98 19.67
N PRO A 156 -13.34 -19.71 19.09
CA PRO A 156 -13.18 -20.30 17.76
C PRO A 156 -13.10 -19.22 16.67
N GLY A 157 -12.44 -19.55 15.56
CA GLY A 157 -12.24 -18.66 14.43
C GLY A 157 -11.20 -17.58 14.70
N LEU A 158 -11.29 -16.47 13.96
CA LEU A 158 -10.28 -15.41 13.96
C LEU A 158 -9.99 -14.82 15.36
N ASN A 159 -11.00 -14.75 16.24
CA ASN A 159 -10.94 -14.14 17.57
C ASN A 159 -10.34 -12.72 17.60
N MET A 160 -11.04 -11.77 16.96
CA MET A 160 -10.59 -10.37 16.90
C MET A 160 -10.33 -9.70 18.26
N PRO A 161 -11.10 -9.95 19.34
CA PRO A 161 -10.75 -9.42 20.66
C PRO A 161 -9.33 -9.79 21.12
N GLN A 162 -8.93 -11.06 20.93
CA GLN A 162 -7.60 -11.55 21.28
C GLN A 162 -6.54 -10.93 20.36
N ILE A 163 -6.81 -10.87 19.05
CA ILE A 163 -5.92 -10.22 18.07
C ILE A 163 -5.71 -8.73 18.39
N MET A 164 -6.77 -7.97 18.69
CA MET A 164 -6.70 -6.55 19.02
C MET A 164 -5.86 -6.32 20.28
N ARG A 165 -6.08 -7.12 21.33
CA ARG A 165 -5.30 -7.01 22.57
C ARG A 165 -3.84 -7.39 22.35
N GLY A 166 -3.59 -8.45 21.59
CA GLY A 166 -2.26 -8.89 21.25
C GLY A 166 -1.50 -7.93 20.35
N PHE A 167 -2.19 -7.25 19.44
CA PHE A 167 -1.62 -6.19 18.61
C PHE A 167 -1.11 -5.02 19.44
N VAL A 168 -1.87 -4.58 20.45
CA VAL A 168 -1.42 -3.55 21.40
C VAL A 168 -0.17 -4.02 22.15
N ALA A 169 -0.18 -5.26 22.66
CA ALA A 169 0.97 -5.83 23.35
C ALA A 169 2.21 -5.95 22.44
N ALA A 170 2.01 -6.40 21.19
CA ALA A 170 3.05 -6.57 20.20
C ALA A 170 3.70 -5.24 19.79
N CYS A 171 2.90 -4.19 19.61
CA CYS A 171 3.41 -2.86 19.26
C CYS A 171 4.33 -2.29 20.35
N ALA A 172 4.01 -2.55 21.62
CA ALA A 172 4.79 -2.09 22.76
C ALA A 172 6.11 -2.87 22.96
N MET A 173 6.27 -4.04 22.34
CA MET A 173 7.50 -4.83 22.42
C MET A 173 8.56 -4.30 21.45
N PRO A 174 9.86 -4.45 21.74
CA PRO A 174 10.91 -4.32 20.73
C PRO A 174 10.76 -5.36 19.61
N LEU A 175 11.07 -4.98 18.37
CA LEU A 175 11.01 -5.87 17.20
C LEU A 175 11.79 -7.17 17.43
N ARG A 176 13.00 -7.07 18.00
CA ARG A 176 13.88 -8.22 18.25
C ARG A 176 13.28 -9.27 19.19
N GLU A 177 12.39 -8.85 20.09
CA GLU A 177 11.71 -9.76 21.03
C GLU A 177 10.48 -10.42 20.40
N LEU A 178 9.78 -9.71 19.51
CA LEU A 178 8.60 -10.24 18.82
C LEU A 178 8.98 -11.12 17.62
N ARG A 179 10.10 -10.83 16.95
CA ARG A 179 10.56 -11.51 15.73
C ARG A 179 10.62 -13.04 15.82
N PRO A 180 11.04 -13.67 16.94
CA PRO A 180 11.03 -15.13 17.07
C PRO A 180 9.62 -15.76 17.08
N MET A 181 8.56 -14.97 17.31
CA MET A 181 7.17 -15.45 17.32
C MET A 181 6.56 -15.58 15.91
N VAL A 182 7.26 -15.12 14.87
CA VAL A 182 6.79 -15.20 13.47
C VAL A 182 7.80 -15.95 12.61
N THR A 183 7.29 -16.76 11.68
CA THR A 183 8.11 -17.65 10.84
C THR A 183 8.00 -17.37 9.36
N HIS A 184 6.92 -16.74 8.91
CA HIS A 184 6.61 -16.53 7.50
C HIS A 184 6.27 -15.07 7.22
N PRO A 185 6.54 -14.56 6.00
CA PRO A 185 5.99 -13.30 5.52
C PRO A 185 4.45 -13.36 5.47
N VAL A 186 3.81 -12.25 5.09
CA VAL A 186 2.35 -12.23 4.84
C VAL A 186 2.00 -13.35 3.86
N ALA A 187 1.07 -14.21 4.26
CA ALA A 187 0.69 -15.43 3.56
C ALA A 187 -0.84 -15.51 3.37
N CYS A 188 -1.33 -16.69 3.00
CA CYS A 188 -2.73 -16.92 2.62
C CYS A 188 -3.72 -16.52 3.72
N LEU A 189 -3.41 -16.85 4.98
CA LEU A 189 -4.26 -16.64 6.16
C LEU A 189 -4.59 -15.16 6.42
N ASP A 190 -3.71 -14.26 5.98
CA ASP A 190 -3.81 -12.82 6.25
C ASP A 190 -4.88 -12.13 5.40
N CYS A 191 -5.27 -12.76 4.30
CA CYS A 191 -6.26 -12.26 3.35
C CYS A 191 -7.45 -13.22 3.20
N HIS A 192 -7.30 -14.50 3.53
CA HIS A 192 -8.32 -15.53 3.33
C HIS A 192 -8.76 -16.19 4.64
N ASP A 193 -10.05 -16.45 4.72
CA ASP A 193 -10.61 -17.37 5.70
C ASP A 193 -10.23 -18.82 5.37
N PRO A 194 -9.63 -19.60 6.30
CA PRO A 194 -9.13 -20.94 6.01
C PRO A 194 -10.24 -21.96 5.72
N GLN A 195 -11.47 -21.73 6.18
CA GLN A 195 -12.58 -22.66 6.01
C GLN A 195 -13.39 -22.38 4.73
N THR A 196 -13.58 -21.10 4.42
CA THR A 196 -14.47 -20.62 3.36
C THR A 196 -13.73 -20.04 2.16
N LEU A 197 -12.45 -19.67 2.31
CA LEU A 197 -11.60 -18.96 1.34
C LEU A 197 -12.09 -17.56 0.97
N SER A 198 -13.11 -17.07 1.66
CA SER A 198 -13.59 -15.70 1.53
C SER A 198 -12.46 -14.72 1.87
N LEU A 199 -12.46 -13.56 1.19
CA LEU A 199 -11.57 -12.47 1.57
C LEU A 199 -11.99 -11.92 2.92
N ARG A 200 -11.00 -11.60 3.76
CA ARG A 200 -11.22 -10.97 5.05
C ARG A 200 -10.07 -10.03 5.39
N VAL A 201 -10.40 -9.00 6.16
CA VAL A 201 -9.47 -8.11 6.84
C VAL A 201 -9.18 -8.69 8.21
N THR A 202 -7.90 -8.85 8.53
CA THR A 202 -7.39 -9.43 9.77
C THR A 202 -6.55 -8.44 10.57
N ARG A 203 -6.05 -7.35 9.94
CA ARG A 203 -5.12 -6.39 10.55
C ARG A 203 -5.81 -5.30 11.40
N PRO A 204 -5.53 -5.23 12.71
CA PRO A 204 -6.08 -4.21 13.62
C PRO A 204 -5.93 -2.75 13.19
N ALA A 205 -4.77 -2.34 12.66
CA ALA A 205 -4.53 -0.94 12.31
C ALA A 205 -5.48 -0.48 11.20
N PHE A 206 -5.69 -1.31 10.18
CA PHE A 206 -6.67 -1.04 9.13
C PHE A 206 -8.10 -1.02 9.67
N LEU A 207 -8.49 -1.97 10.52
CA LEU A 207 -9.83 -2.00 11.13
C LEU A 207 -10.11 -0.70 11.90
N ASN A 208 -9.13 -0.20 12.65
CA ASN A 208 -9.23 1.07 13.37
C ASN A 208 -9.29 2.26 12.40
N GLY A 209 -8.42 2.31 11.41
CA GLY A 209 -8.36 3.40 10.42
C GLY A 209 -9.65 3.49 9.59
N ILE A 210 -10.10 2.38 9.00
CA ILE A 210 -11.32 2.36 8.18
C ILE A 210 -12.56 2.65 9.03
N GLY A 211 -12.56 2.21 10.29
CA GLY A 211 -13.59 2.55 11.27
C GLY A 211 -13.65 4.05 11.56
N ALA A 212 -12.49 4.71 11.71
CA ALA A 212 -12.42 6.16 11.87
C ALA A 212 -12.97 6.90 10.65
N ILE A 213 -12.64 6.45 9.43
CA ILE A 213 -13.23 6.98 8.21
C ILE A 213 -14.74 6.79 8.18
N ALA A 214 -15.23 5.59 8.49
CA ALA A 214 -16.66 5.32 8.48
C ALA A 214 -17.43 6.26 9.42
N GLN A 215 -16.84 6.58 10.57
CA GLN A 215 -17.37 7.51 11.56
C GLN A 215 -17.23 8.99 11.17
N SER A 216 -16.24 9.34 10.34
CA SER A 216 -16.02 10.70 9.84
C SER A 216 -17.11 11.16 8.86
N THR A 217 -17.08 12.43 8.48
CA THR A 217 -17.91 13.02 7.42
C THR A 217 -17.25 13.00 6.05
N VAL A 218 -16.04 12.43 5.93
CA VAL A 218 -15.27 12.41 4.69
C VAL A 218 -16.02 11.62 3.62
N PRO A 219 -16.27 12.17 2.42
CA PRO A 219 -16.96 11.46 1.35
C PRO A 219 -16.20 10.21 0.92
N THR A 220 -16.90 9.08 0.79
CA THR A 220 -16.31 7.80 0.37
C THR A 220 -17.01 7.22 -0.87
N PRO A 221 -17.02 7.93 -2.02
CA PRO A 221 -17.81 7.53 -3.18
C PRO A 221 -17.40 6.19 -3.80
N HIS A 222 -16.17 5.75 -3.56
CA HIS A 222 -15.65 4.46 -4.00
C HIS A 222 -15.91 3.32 -3.00
N LEU A 223 -16.40 3.61 -1.79
CA LEU A 223 -16.70 2.64 -0.72
C LEU A 223 -18.19 2.68 -0.34
N PRO A 224 -19.07 2.12 -1.19
CA PRO A 224 -20.51 2.18 -0.94
C PRO A 224 -20.94 1.49 0.36
N SER A 225 -20.15 0.58 0.94
CA SER A 225 -20.45 -0.03 2.23
C SER A 225 -20.42 0.97 3.38
N ILE A 226 -19.49 1.92 3.38
CA ILE A 226 -19.42 2.97 4.38
C ILE A 226 -20.65 3.88 4.28
N GLU A 227 -21.02 4.28 3.06
CA GLU A 227 -22.21 5.11 2.84
C GLU A 227 -23.52 4.39 3.24
N ARG A 228 -23.61 3.07 3.00
CA ARG A 228 -24.73 2.24 3.48
C ARG A 228 -24.77 2.19 5.00
N TRP A 229 -23.63 1.95 5.65
CA TRP A 229 -23.53 1.89 7.11
C TRP A 229 -23.89 3.24 7.76
N ARG A 230 -23.41 4.36 7.18
CA ARG A 230 -23.72 5.74 7.64
C ARG A 230 -25.22 6.05 7.62
N LYS A 231 -25.95 5.50 6.64
CA LYS A 231 -27.42 5.65 6.49
C LYS A 231 -28.22 4.65 7.34
N GLY A 232 -27.57 3.60 7.84
CA GLY A 232 -28.20 2.51 8.58
C GLY A 232 -28.26 2.72 10.09
N ASN A 233 -28.61 1.65 10.81
CA ASN A 233 -28.62 1.61 12.26
C ASN A 233 -27.18 1.44 12.78
N ARG A 234 -26.49 2.55 13.07
CA ARG A 234 -25.09 2.63 13.51
C ARG A 234 -24.83 2.13 14.96
N GLN A 235 -25.65 1.19 15.45
CA GLN A 235 -25.49 0.59 16.80
C GLN A 235 -24.22 -0.25 16.92
N GLN A 236 -23.80 -0.89 15.83
CA GLN A 236 -22.56 -1.64 15.77
C GLN A 236 -21.50 -0.80 15.02
N PRO A 237 -20.23 -0.81 15.47
CA PRO A 237 -19.13 -0.25 14.71
C PRO A 237 -19.10 -0.81 13.28
N TYR A 238 -18.61 0.01 12.34
CA TYR A 238 -18.36 -0.45 10.99
C TYR A 238 -17.33 -1.58 11.03
N ASP A 239 -17.67 -2.71 10.40
CA ASP A 239 -16.80 -3.87 10.26
C ASP A 239 -16.69 -4.22 8.77
N PRO A 240 -15.52 -4.06 8.12
CA PRO A 240 -15.39 -4.37 6.71
C PRO A 240 -15.68 -5.83 6.39
N ASN A 241 -15.48 -6.78 7.32
CA ASN A 241 -15.77 -8.19 7.08
C ASN A 241 -17.27 -8.50 7.03
N ARG A 242 -18.10 -7.62 7.61
CA ARG A 242 -19.57 -7.76 7.60
C ARG A 242 -20.23 -6.86 6.55
N GLU A 243 -19.76 -5.62 6.43
CA GLU A 243 -20.44 -4.56 5.68
C GLU A 243 -19.94 -4.40 4.24
N ALA A 244 -18.65 -4.70 4.00
CA ALA A 244 -18.00 -4.45 2.73
C ALA A 244 -18.44 -5.46 1.67
N SER A 245 -18.60 -4.98 0.44
CA SER A 245 -18.77 -5.86 -0.71
C SER A 245 -17.48 -6.64 -1.01
N ARG A 246 -17.59 -7.75 -1.73
CA ARG A 246 -16.43 -8.48 -2.23
C ARG A 246 -15.48 -7.58 -3.06
N GLN A 247 -16.02 -6.59 -3.78
CA GLN A 247 -15.23 -5.65 -4.58
C GLN A 247 -14.44 -4.67 -3.70
N GLU A 248 -15.00 -4.23 -2.56
CA GLU A 248 -14.27 -3.41 -1.58
C GLU A 248 -13.20 -4.24 -0.87
N LEU A 249 -13.52 -5.48 -0.47
CA LEU A 249 -12.55 -6.40 0.15
C LEU A 249 -11.35 -6.69 -0.75
N ARG A 250 -11.54 -6.67 -2.08
CA ARG A 250 -10.48 -6.77 -3.10
C ARG A 250 -9.49 -5.59 -3.14
N SER A 251 -9.75 -4.51 -2.41
CA SER A 251 -8.79 -3.45 -2.11
C SER A 251 -8.41 -3.43 -0.62
N PHE A 252 -9.35 -3.70 0.28
CA PHE A 252 -9.11 -3.63 1.72
C PHE A 252 -8.05 -4.62 2.18
N VAL A 253 -7.96 -5.82 1.58
CA VAL A 253 -6.89 -6.78 1.92
C VAL A 253 -5.49 -6.23 1.63
N CYS A 254 -5.34 -5.31 0.66
CA CYS A 254 -4.09 -4.62 0.35
C CYS A 254 -3.86 -3.44 1.31
N GLY A 255 -4.90 -2.64 1.57
CA GLY A 255 -4.87 -1.51 2.51
C GLY A 255 -4.54 -1.91 3.96
N GLN A 256 -4.65 -3.20 4.29
CA GLN A 256 -4.13 -3.76 5.53
C GLN A 256 -2.66 -3.42 5.80
N CYS A 257 -1.86 -3.17 4.76
CA CYS A 257 -0.44 -2.89 4.85
C CYS A 257 -0.01 -1.68 4.03
N HIS A 258 -0.58 -1.52 2.82
CA HIS A 258 -0.28 -0.44 1.88
C HIS A 258 -1.02 0.86 2.26
N ALA A 259 -0.58 1.46 3.35
CA ALA A 259 -1.16 2.66 3.94
C ALA A 259 -0.09 3.49 4.65
N GLU A 260 -0.33 4.79 4.77
CA GLU A 260 0.40 5.67 5.66
C GLU A 260 0.12 5.32 7.12
N TYR A 261 1.19 5.33 7.92
CA TYR A 261 1.10 5.02 9.33
C TYR A 261 2.18 5.70 10.16
N TYR A 262 1.88 5.85 11.44
CA TYR A 262 2.86 6.22 12.45
C TYR A 262 2.74 5.32 13.68
N PHE A 263 3.73 5.40 14.56
CA PHE A 263 3.65 4.80 15.88
C PHE A 263 3.18 5.84 16.89
N HIS A 264 1.99 5.63 17.44
CA HIS A 264 1.45 6.51 18.48
C HIS A 264 2.40 6.53 19.69
N PRO A 265 2.80 7.71 20.21
CA PRO A 265 3.76 7.81 21.32
C PRO A 265 3.34 7.00 22.55
N ASP A 266 2.02 6.97 22.82
CA ASP A 266 1.44 6.09 23.83
C ASP A 266 1.45 4.63 23.37
N GLY A 267 2.47 3.88 23.80
CA GLY A 267 2.55 2.43 23.59
C GLY A 267 3.01 1.98 22.21
N MET A 268 3.56 2.89 21.40
CA MET A 268 4.08 2.62 20.04
C MET A 268 3.04 1.97 19.11
N LEU A 269 1.75 2.25 19.33
CA LEU A 269 0.67 1.61 18.58
C LEU A 269 0.70 2.04 17.11
N LEU A 270 0.84 1.08 16.19
CA LEU A 270 0.75 1.35 14.76
C LEU A 270 -0.65 1.88 14.44
N THR A 271 -0.71 3.09 13.89
CA THR A 271 -1.96 3.84 13.69
C THR A 271 -2.00 4.46 12.31
N TYR A 272 -3.14 4.31 11.63
CA TYR A 272 -3.42 5.00 10.36
C TYR A 272 -4.04 6.38 10.65
N PRO A 273 -3.44 7.49 10.20
CA PRO A 273 -3.82 8.86 10.57
C PRO A 273 -5.05 9.38 9.81
N TRP A 274 -6.07 8.53 9.65
CA TRP A 274 -7.18 8.77 8.73
C TRP A 274 -8.35 9.55 9.32
N ALA A 275 -8.32 9.94 10.60
CA ALA A 275 -9.49 10.54 11.25
C ALA A 275 -10.00 11.82 10.56
N ASN A 276 -9.10 12.56 9.88
CA ASN A 276 -9.43 13.76 9.12
C ASN A 276 -9.66 13.50 7.62
N GLY A 277 -9.39 12.27 7.14
CA GLY A 277 -9.51 11.84 5.75
C GLY A 277 -8.23 11.23 5.19
N TRP A 278 -8.16 11.18 3.86
CA TRP A 278 -7.17 10.40 3.10
C TRP A 278 -6.33 11.29 2.18
N GLN A 279 -6.64 12.59 2.11
CA GLN A 279 -5.80 13.53 1.36
C GLN A 279 -4.54 13.85 2.17
N ALA A 280 -3.43 14.10 1.48
CA ALA A 280 -2.15 14.38 2.11
C ALA A 280 -2.27 15.54 3.12
N GLU A 281 -2.99 16.62 2.77
CA GLU A 281 -3.21 17.75 3.68
C GLU A 281 -4.08 17.39 4.88
N GLN A 282 -5.07 16.51 4.73
CA GLN A 282 -5.92 16.05 5.84
C GLN A 282 -5.12 15.24 6.86
N ILE A 283 -4.22 14.37 6.37
CA ILE A 283 -3.31 13.59 7.21
C ILE A 283 -2.28 14.51 7.87
N LEU A 284 -1.75 15.50 7.14
CA LEU A 284 -0.85 16.50 7.70
C LEU A 284 -1.52 17.29 8.83
N ASP A 285 -2.76 17.73 8.64
CA ASP A 285 -3.53 18.45 9.65
C ASP A 285 -3.84 17.56 10.87
N TYR A 286 -4.10 16.26 10.66
CA TYR A 286 -4.22 15.28 11.76
C TYR A 286 -2.98 15.25 12.65
N TYR A 287 -1.79 15.25 12.04
CA TYR A 287 -0.53 15.27 12.76
C TYR A 287 -0.26 16.61 13.45
N ASP A 288 -0.61 17.72 12.81
CA ASP A 288 -0.44 19.07 13.35
C ASP A 288 -1.34 19.31 14.58
N GLU A 289 -2.61 18.86 14.55
CA GLU A 289 -3.53 18.89 15.70
C GLU A 289 -2.97 18.18 16.94
N ARG A 290 -2.19 17.12 16.72
CA ARG A 290 -1.57 16.31 17.78
C ARG A 290 -0.17 16.76 18.13
N GLN A 291 0.34 17.80 17.46
CA GLN A 291 1.73 18.26 17.55
C GLN A 291 2.74 17.12 17.39
N PHE A 292 2.38 16.12 16.58
CA PHE A 292 3.18 14.91 16.39
C PHE A 292 4.39 15.19 15.49
N ARG A 293 5.49 14.47 15.73
CA ARG A 293 6.65 14.44 14.84
C ARG A 293 7.27 13.06 14.87
N ASP A 294 7.79 12.62 13.74
CA ASP A 294 8.60 11.40 13.68
C ASP A 294 10.03 11.68 14.14
N TRP A 295 10.60 12.80 13.69
CA TRP A 295 11.93 13.25 14.16
C TRP A 295 12.10 14.76 14.08
N VAL A 296 13.21 15.24 14.63
CA VAL A 296 13.72 16.60 14.40
C VAL A 296 14.80 16.49 13.33
N HIS A 297 14.58 17.16 12.20
CA HIS A 297 15.52 17.13 11.08
C HIS A 297 16.87 17.70 11.51
N LYS A 298 17.94 16.94 11.26
CA LYS A 298 19.28 17.26 11.78
C LYS A 298 19.80 18.64 11.35
N ASP A 299 19.61 18.98 10.07
CA ASP A 299 20.21 20.19 9.50
C ASP A 299 19.33 21.45 9.69
N SER A 300 18.02 21.36 9.48
CA SER A 300 17.11 22.50 9.61
C SER A 300 16.57 22.72 11.03
N GLY A 301 16.62 21.70 11.89
CA GLY A 301 15.97 21.72 13.21
C GLY A 301 14.44 21.69 13.16
N ALA A 302 13.83 21.45 12.01
CA ALA A 302 12.37 21.34 11.90
C ALA A 302 11.85 20.03 12.50
N ALA A 303 10.70 20.08 13.17
CA ALA A 303 9.96 18.89 13.59
C ALA A 303 9.23 18.31 12.38
N VAL A 304 9.75 17.25 11.77
CA VAL A 304 9.26 16.71 10.48
C VAL A 304 8.53 15.38 10.66
N LEU A 305 7.86 14.95 9.59
CA LEU A 305 7.06 13.74 9.49
C LEU A 305 7.64 12.83 8.41
N LYS A 306 7.44 11.52 8.55
CA LYS A 306 7.69 10.52 7.49
C LYS A 306 6.33 10.12 6.92
N ALA A 307 6.26 10.00 5.59
CA ALA A 307 5.16 9.28 4.94
C ALA A 307 5.64 7.89 4.49
N GLN A 308 4.82 6.86 4.65
CA GLN A 308 5.12 5.48 4.27
C GLN A 308 4.04 4.96 3.34
N HIS A 309 4.41 4.60 2.11
CA HIS A 309 3.62 3.82 1.16
C HIS A 309 2.09 4.05 1.23
N PRO A 310 1.60 5.29 1.00
CA PRO A 310 0.17 5.65 1.10
C PRO A 310 -0.61 5.22 -0.14
N GLU A 311 -0.42 3.98 -0.64
CA GLU A 311 -1.07 3.56 -1.88
C GLU A 311 -2.58 3.53 -1.76
N PHE A 312 -3.13 3.05 -0.63
CA PHE A 312 -4.57 2.96 -0.45
C PHE A 312 -5.20 4.35 -0.43
N GLU A 313 -4.57 5.31 0.24
CA GLU A 313 -4.99 6.69 0.30
C GLU A 313 -4.88 7.42 -1.02
N LEU A 314 -3.76 7.26 -1.73
CA LEU A 314 -3.59 7.87 -3.04
C LEU A 314 -4.52 7.24 -4.09
N TRP A 315 -4.65 5.91 -4.11
CA TRP A 315 -5.62 5.18 -4.94
C TRP A 315 -7.04 5.69 -4.72
N SER A 316 -7.45 5.91 -3.47
CA SER A 316 -8.78 6.44 -3.12
C SER A 316 -9.09 7.82 -3.74
N GLN A 317 -8.08 8.60 -4.14
CA GLN A 317 -8.26 9.87 -4.85
C GLN A 317 -8.40 9.70 -6.38
N GLY A 318 -8.02 8.55 -6.91
CA GLY A 318 -7.89 8.26 -8.34
C GLY A 318 -9.19 7.93 -9.08
N THR A 319 -9.16 8.04 -10.40
CA THR A 319 -10.29 7.71 -11.28
C THR A 319 -10.65 6.22 -11.23
N HIS A 320 -9.67 5.34 -11.09
CA HIS A 320 -9.88 3.89 -10.98
C HIS A 320 -10.70 3.54 -9.74
N ALA A 321 -10.31 4.04 -8.56
CA ALA A 321 -11.09 3.85 -7.34
C ALA A 321 -12.49 4.44 -7.47
N ARG A 322 -12.62 5.67 -7.98
CA ARG A 322 -13.92 6.32 -8.23
C ARG A 322 -14.83 5.52 -9.16
N SER A 323 -14.25 4.69 -10.03
CA SER A 323 -14.96 3.79 -10.96
C SER A 323 -15.13 2.37 -10.41
N GLY A 324 -14.78 2.12 -9.15
CA GLY A 324 -14.93 0.84 -8.47
C GLY A 324 -13.88 -0.22 -8.84
N VAL A 325 -12.79 0.17 -9.51
CA VAL A 325 -11.67 -0.73 -9.85
C VAL A 325 -10.80 -0.96 -8.62
N SER A 326 -10.68 -2.21 -8.20
CA SER A 326 -9.95 -2.64 -7.01
C SER A 326 -8.46 -2.86 -7.26
N CYS A 327 -7.65 -2.90 -6.20
CA CYS A 327 -6.21 -3.20 -6.29
C CYS A 327 -5.97 -4.53 -7.03
N THR A 328 -6.75 -5.56 -6.69
CA THR A 328 -6.63 -6.89 -7.30
C THR A 328 -7.21 -7.00 -8.72
N ASP A 329 -7.83 -5.97 -9.28
CA ASP A 329 -8.16 -5.97 -10.72
C ASP A 329 -6.90 -5.79 -11.57
N CYS A 330 -5.92 -5.01 -11.07
CA CYS A 330 -4.67 -4.72 -11.76
C CYS A 330 -3.51 -5.61 -11.30
N HIS A 331 -3.33 -5.78 -9.99
CA HIS A 331 -2.16 -6.46 -9.41
C HIS A 331 -2.32 -7.97 -9.24
N MET A 332 -3.56 -8.47 -9.28
CA MET A 332 -3.88 -9.90 -9.21
C MET A 332 -4.87 -10.26 -10.33
N PRO A 333 -4.54 -9.95 -11.60
CA PRO A 333 -5.50 -10.06 -12.69
C PRO A 333 -5.89 -11.51 -12.91
N TYR A 334 -7.10 -11.72 -13.42
CA TYR A 334 -7.57 -13.08 -13.67
C TYR A 334 -6.79 -13.72 -14.84
N GLY A 335 -6.27 -14.92 -14.61
CA GLY A 335 -5.75 -15.83 -15.62
C GLY A 335 -6.72 -16.94 -15.99
N ARG A 336 -6.44 -17.64 -17.10
CA ARG A 336 -7.12 -18.88 -17.48
C ARG A 336 -6.09 -19.98 -17.69
N GLU A 337 -6.32 -21.12 -17.06
CA GLU A 337 -5.56 -22.35 -17.24
C GLU A 337 -6.52 -23.51 -17.50
N GLY A 338 -6.67 -23.89 -18.77
CA GLY A 338 -7.76 -24.77 -19.20
C GLY A 338 -9.12 -24.11 -18.97
N ALA A 339 -10.05 -24.83 -18.31
CA ALA A 339 -11.37 -24.28 -17.96
C ALA A 339 -11.36 -23.35 -16.74
N VAL A 340 -10.28 -23.35 -15.95
CA VAL A 340 -10.27 -22.73 -14.62
C VAL A 340 -9.89 -21.25 -14.72
N LYS A 341 -10.68 -20.39 -14.07
CA LYS A 341 -10.37 -18.98 -13.86
C LYS A 341 -9.65 -18.83 -12.52
N LEU A 342 -8.48 -18.21 -12.53
CA LEU A 342 -7.61 -18.07 -11.36
C LEU A 342 -7.26 -16.61 -11.15
N SER A 343 -7.16 -16.17 -9.91
CA SER A 343 -6.52 -14.90 -9.59
C SER A 343 -5.01 -15.14 -9.52
N ASP A 344 -4.23 -14.38 -10.28
CA ASP A 344 -2.77 -14.40 -10.17
C ASP A 344 -2.36 -13.88 -8.79
N HIS A 345 -1.64 -14.68 -7.99
CA HIS A 345 -1.09 -14.25 -6.70
C HIS A 345 0.37 -13.79 -6.79
N GLN A 346 0.92 -13.67 -8.01
CA GLN A 346 2.18 -12.97 -8.22
C GLN A 346 1.93 -11.45 -8.17
N ALA A 347 1.69 -10.91 -6.97
CA ALA A 347 1.54 -9.46 -6.77
C ALA A 347 2.82 -8.75 -7.22
N ARG A 348 2.74 -8.02 -8.34
CA ARG A 348 3.85 -7.31 -8.98
C ARG A 348 3.36 -6.10 -9.76
N SER A 349 4.27 -5.41 -10.44
CA SER A 349 3.90 -4.32 -11.36
C SER A 349 2.92 -4.83 -12.44
N PRO A 350 1.72 -4.22 -12.58
CA PRO A 350 0.73 -4.60 -13.58
C PRO A 350 1.23 -4.42 -15.02
N LEU A 351 2.24 -3.56 -15.21
CA LEU A 351 2.89 -3.38 -16.50
C LEU A 351 3.46 -4.70 -17.01
N LEU A 352 4.01 -5.56 -16.16
CA LEU A 352 4.56 -6.86 -16.55
C LEU A 352 3.49 -7.88 -17.02
N ALA A 353 2.21 -7.53 -16.93
CA ALA A 353 1.09 -8.33 -17.41
C ALA A 353 -0.05 -7.45 -17.97
N ALA A 354 0.30 -6.37 -18.68
CA ALA A 354 -0.64 -5.33 -19.10
C ALA A 354 -1.84 -5.85 -19.91
N ALA A 355 -1.68 -6.91 -20.71
CA ALA A 355 -2.80 -7.54 -21.39
C ALA A 355 -3.89 -8.06 -20.43
N ARG A 356 -3.50 -8.70 -19.32
CA ARG A 356 -4.46 -9.22 -18.33
C ARG A 356 -4.93 -8.14 -17.35
N ALA A 357 -4.05 -7.22 -16.99
CA ALA A 357 -4.33 -6.18 -16.01
C ALA A 357 -5.18 -5.03 -16.57
N CYS A 358 -4.99 -4.66 -17.84
CA CYS A 358 -5.57 -3.45 -18.40
C CYS A 358 -6.58 -3.74 -19.52
N GLN A 359 -6.32 -4.70 -20.41
CA GLN A 359 -7.14 -4.89 -21.62
C GLN A 359 -8.49 -5.56 -21.38
N THR A 360 -8.80 -5.94 -20.14
CA THR A 360 -10.16 -6.31 -19.72
C THR A 360 -11.13 -5.13 -19.79
N CYS A 361 -10.61 -3.90 -19.63
CA CYS A 361 -11.38 -2.65 -19.65
C CYS A 361 -10.95 -1.72 -20.80
N HIS A 362 -9.68 -1.74 -21.19
CA HIS A 362 -9.09 -0.85 -22.20
C HIS A 362 -8.92 -1.55 -23.55
N ARG A 363 -9.29 -0.87 -24.65
CA ARG A 363 -9.21 -1.43 -26.01
C ARG A 363 -7.92 -1.11 -26.76
N GLN A 364 -7.03 -0.32 -26.14
CA GLN A 364 -5.74 0.06 -26.70
C GLN A 364 -4.78 -1.14 -26.73
N SER A 365 -3.76 -1.08 -27.59
CA SER A 365 -2.70 -2.10 -27.60
C SER A 365 -1.92 -2.09 -26.29
N GLU A 366 -1.28 -3.20 -25.98
CA GLU A 366 -0.43 -3.31 -24.79
C GLU A 366 0.70 -2.27 -24.80
N SER A 367 1.32 -2.07 -25.96
CA SER A 367 2.37 -1.07 -26.14
C SER A 367 1.88 0.35 -25.84
N GLU A 368 0.70 0.71 -26.34
CA GLU A 368 0.11 2.03 -26.10
C GLU A 368 -0.21 2.24 -24.62
N LEU A 369 -0.74 1.20 -23.95
CA LEU A 369 -1.03 1.27 -22.52
C LEU A 369 0.24 1.44 -21.70
N ARG A 370 1.31 0.68 -22.01
CA ARG A 370 2.62 0.82 -21.36
C ARG A 370 3.20 2.22 -21.56
N THR A 371 3.25 2.72 -22.80
CA THR A 371 3.74 4.07 -23.10
C THR A 371 2.99 5.15 -22.31
N ARG A 372 1.66 5.06 -22.21
CA ARG A 372 0.87 6.03 -21.42
C ARG A 372 1.22 6.01 -19.95
N VAL A 373 1.44 4.83 -19.38
CA VAL A 373 1.86 4.71 -17.98
C VAL A 373 3.27 5.28 -17.81
N ASP A 374 4.21 4.90 -18.68
CA ASP A 374 5.59 5.40 -18.65
C ASP A 374 5.66 6.93 -18.75
N GLU A 375 4.91 7.54 -19.67
CA GLU A 375 4.84 9.00 -19.80
C GLU A 375 4.26 9.68 -18.55
N LEU A 376 3.23 9.09 -17.94
CA LEU A 376 2.64 9.60 -16.71
C LEU A 376 3.66 9.53 -15.56
N GLN A 377 4.29 8.37 -15.38
CA GLN A 377 5.28 8.16 -14.32
C GLN A 377 6.49 9.07 -14.50
N GLN A 378 6.95 9.27 -15.74
CA GLN A 378 8.01 10.23 -16.07
C GLN A 378 7.63 11.66 -15.68
N ARG A 379 6.41 12.12 -15.98
CA ARG A 379 5.93 13.45 -15.58
C ARG A 379 5.86 13.59 -14.05
N THR A 380 5.40 12.57 -13.35
CA THR A 380 5.40 12.55 -11.87
C THR A 380 6.83 12.64 -11.34
N ARG A 381 7.76 11.83 -11.86
CA ARG A 381 9.18 11.86 -11.48
C ARG A 381 9.81 13.22 -11.71
N GLU A 382 9.57 13.86 -12.85
CA GLU A 382 10.10 15.20 -13.15
C GLU A 382 9.62 16.25 -12.15
N LEU A 383 8.33 16.21 -11.78
CA LEU A 383 7.77 17.11 -10.80
C LEU A 383 8.28 16.81 -9.38
N MET A 384 8.44 15.54 -9.04
CA MET A 384 9.01 15.09 -7.77
C MET A 384 10.46 15.56 -7.62
N ASN A 385 11.29 15.44 -8.66
CA ASN A 385 12.66 15.96 -8.66
C ASN A 385 12.69 17.47 -8.36
N ARG A 386 11.78 18.26 -8.96
CA ARG A 386 11.67 19.70 -8.68
C ARG A 386 11.25 19.99 -7.25
N ALA A 387 10.37 19.17 -6.68
CA ALA A 387 9.95 19.26 -5.28
C ALA A 387 11.10 18.91 -4.32
N GLU A 388 11.82 17.82 -4.58
CA GLU A 388 13.01 17.44 -3.81
C GLU A 388 14.08 18.54 -3.83
N ASP A 389 14.40 19.09 -5.01
CA ASP A 389 15.37 20.18 -5.13
C ASP A 389 14.91 21.43 -4.37
N ALA A 390 13.61 21.75 -4.38
CA ALA A 390 13.06 22.88 -3.63
C ALA A 390 13.13 22.66 -2.11
N VAL A 391 12.76 21.48 -1.62
CA VAL A 391 12.79 21.14 -0.18
C VAL A 391 14.23 21.08 0.32
N VAL A 392 15.15 20.47 -0.43
CA VAL A 392 16.59 20.45 -0.08
C VAL A 392 17.17 21.86 -0.05
N ALA A 393 16.80 22.73 -1.01
CA ALA A 393 17.24 24.12 -0.99
C ALA A 393 16.71 24.86 0.26
N LEU A 394 15.45 24.65 0.65
CA LEU A 394 14.91 25.20 1.89
C LEU A 394 15.67 24.69 3.13
N ILE A 395 15.94 23.40 3.22
CA ILE A 395 16.71 22.81 4.35
C ILE A 395 18.07 23.52 4.48
N ARG A 396 18.78 23.70 3.36
CA ARG A 396 20.09 24.37 3.33
C ARG A 396 19.99 25.84 3.73
N ASP A 397 18.98 26.56 3.26
CA ASP A 397 18.77 27.96 3.62
C ASP A 397 18.47 28.11 5.12
N ILE A 398 17.64 27.23 5.70
CA ILE A 398 17.37 27.22 7.15
C ILE A 398 18.66 26.98 7.93
N ALA A 399 19.48 26.00 7.51
CA ALA A 399 20.74 25.67 8.17
C ALA A 399 21.79 26.78 8.07
N ALA A 400 21.73 27.63 7.04
CA ALA A 400 22.67 28.73 6.83
C ALA A 400 22.35 29.99 7.65
N VAL A 401 21.10 30.16 8.12
CA VAL A 401 20.68 31.33 8.90
C VAL A 401 20.97 31.10 10.40
N PRO A 402 21.77 31.95 11.05
CA PRO A 402 22.10 31.77 12.47
C PRO A 402 20.87 32.01 13.36
N SER A 403 20.73 31.18 14.40
CA SER A 403 19.70 31.34 15.44
C SER A 403 20.04 32.54 16.33
N THR A 404 19.50 33.70 15.97
CA THR A 404 19.58 34.95 16.75
C THR A 404 18.16 35.42 17.08
N PRO A 405 17.94 36.19 18.16
CA PRO A 405 16.63 36.72 18.50
C PRO A 405 15.89 37.41 17.34
N ASP A 406 16.64 38.08 16.45
CA ASP A 406 16.09 38.77 15.26
C ASP A 406 15.59 37.78 14.19
N ASN A 407 16.22 36.61 14.08
CA ASN A 407 15.91 35.59 13.07
C ASN A 407 14.92 34.52 13.57
N GLU A 408 14.71 34.37 14.89
CA GLU A 408 13.91 33.28 15.47
C GLU A 408 12.52 33.16 14.85
N ARG A 409 11.82 34.27 14.60
CA ARG A 409 10.50 34.25 13.98
C ARG A 409 10.53 33.73 12.54
N ALA A 410 11.50 34.18 11.75
CA ALA A 410 11.68 33.75 10.35
C ALA A 410 12.07 32.26 10.29
N LEU A 411 13.01 31.84 11.14
CA LEU A 411 13.42 30.43 11.27
C LEU A 411 12.25 29.54 11.69
N ALA A 412 11.44 29.95 12.66
CA ALA A 412 10.26 29.20 13.08
C ALA A 412 9.24 29.03 11.95
N ASN A 413 8.99 30.09 11.17
CA ASN A 413 8.11 30.03 10.00
C ASN A 413 8.68 29.11 8.91
N ALA A 414 9.96 29.26 8.58
CA ALA A 414 10.62 28.44 7.56
C ALA A 414 10.65 26.95 7.96
N ARG A 415 10.91 26.62 9.23
CA ARG A 415 10.86 25.24 9.76
C ARG A 415 9.44 24.64 9.67
N ARG A 416 8.39 25.42 9.95
CA ARG A 416 7.00 24.98 9.77
C ARG A 416 6.70 24.68 8.30
N LEU A 417 7.15 25.55 7.39
CA LEU A 417 6.97 25.36 5.95
C LEU A 417 7.78 24.17 5.43
N HIS A 418 9.00 23.96 5.93
CA HIS A 418 9.81 22.78 5.65
C HIS A 418 9.08 21.49 6.04
N ARG A 419 8.56 21.39 7.27
CA ARG A 419 7.77 20.25 7.73
C ARG A 419 6.65 19.91 6.75
N ARG A 420 5.82 20.90 6.39
CA ARG A 420 4.66 20.70 5.51
C ARG A 420 5.09 20.33 4.09
N ALA A 421 6.07 21.05 3.52
CA ALA A 421 6.59 20.79 2.18
C ALA A 421 7.20 19.39 2.07
N GLN A 422 8.01 18.98 3.04
CA GLN A 422 8.62 17.66 3.05
C GLN A 422 7.59 16.55 3.19
N PHE A 423 6.59 16.69 4.07
CA PHE A 423 5.55 15.67 4.21
C PHE A 423 4.77 15.47 2.90
N LEU A 424 4.36 16.55 2.23
CA LEU A 424 3.64 16.45 0.95
C LEU A 424 4.50 15.85 -0.17
N LEU A 425 5.79 16.20 -0.22
CA LEU A 425 6.75 15.56 -1.12
C LEU A 425 6.85 14.05 -0.83
N ASP A 426 7.10 13.70 0.43
CA ASP A 426 7.32 12.31 0.87
C ASP A 426 6.06 11.46 0.67
N TYR A 427 4.87 12.04 0.83
CA TYR A 427 3.60 11.36 0.58
C TYR A 427 3.48 10.83 -0.85
N ILE A 428 3.96 11.59 -1.85
CA ILE A 428 3.96 11.13 -3.25
C ILE A 428 5.21 10.29 -3.57
N ALA A 429 6.36 10.61 -2.95
CA ALA A 429 7.59 9.85 -3.16
C ALA A 429 7.55 8.44 -2.54
N ALA A 430 6.76 8.25 -1.49
CA ALA A 430 6.60 6.98 -0.81
C ALA A 430 5.55 6.06 -1.46
N ASP A 431 4.63 6.59 -2.28
CA ASP A 431 3.72 5.77 -3.10
C ASP A 431 4.47 5.12 -4.27
N ASN A 432 4.30 3.80 -4.39
CA ASN A 432 5.06 2.99 -5.34
C ASN A 432 4.47 2.97 -6.77
N SER A 433 3.40 3.72 -7.04
CA SER A 433 2.79 3.79 -8.38
C SER A 433 3.44 4.84 -9.27
N MET A 434 4.33 5.68 -8.72
CA MET A 434 4.88 6.87 -9.38
C MET A 434 3.77 7.78 -9.90
N GLY A 435 2.72 7.95 -9.09
CA GLY A 435 1.55 8.78 -9.35
C GLY A 435 0.49 8.15 -10.26
N PHE A 436 0.66 6.93 -10.77
CA PHE A 436 -0.35 6.28 -11.64
C PHE A 436 -1.71 6.11 -10.94
N HIS A 437 -1.71 5.83 -9.64
CA HIS A 437 -2.95 5.64 -8.88
C HIS A 437 -3.84 6.89 -8.88
N ALA A 438 -3.28 8.09 -8.75
CA ALA A 438 -3.99 9.35 -8.83
C ALA A 438 -3.10 10.47 -9.40
N PRO A 439 -2.94 10.57 -10.74
CA PRO A 439 -1.92 11.43 -11.35
C PRO A 439 -2.16 12.92 -11.13
N GLN A 440 -3.41 13.38 -11.23
CA GLN A 440 -3.74 14.78 -11.02
C GLN A 440 -3.55 15.18 -9.55
N GLU A 441 -3.90 14.29 -8.62
CA GLU A 441 -3.70 14.54 -7.20
C GLU A 441 -2.20 14.55 -6.86
N SER A 442 -1.43 13.62 -7.41
CA SER A 442 0.02 13.59 -7.24
C SER A 442 0.67 14.88 -7.73
N ALA A 443 0.26 15.38 -8.90
CA ALA A 443 0.76 16.65 -9.42
C ALA A 443 0.36 17.85 -8.55
N ARG A 444 -0.88 17.87 -8.03
CA ARG A 444 -1.35 18.92 -7.13
C ARG A 444 -0.53 18.96 -5.83
N VAL A 445 -0.37 17.81 -5.18
CA VAL A 445 0.38 17.67 -3.92
C VAL A 445 1.84 18.07 -4.09
N LEU A 446 2.51 17.61 -5.17
CA LEU A 446 3.88 18.01 -5.47
C LEU A 446 4.00 19.51 -5.80
N GLY A 447 3.03 20.08 -6.50
CA GLY A 447 2.96 21.52 -6.75
C GLY A 447 2.87 22.33 -5.45
N THR A 448 2.01 21.90 -4.52
CA THR A 448 1.90 22.49 -3.18
C THR A 448 3.20 22.35 -2.40
N ALA A 449 3.86 21.19 -2.46
CA ALA A 449 5.14 20.96 -1.80
C ALA A 449 6.22 21.95 -2.30
N ILE A 450 6.30 22.16 -3.62
CA ILE A 450 7.21 23.14 -4.23
C ILE A 450 6.89 24.55 -3.72
N ASP A 451 5.63 24.96 -3.76
CA ASP A 451 5.21 26.30 -3.34
C ASP A 451 5.56 26.56 -1.86
N LEU A 452 5.20 25.64 -0.96
CA LEU A 452 5.53 25.73 0.45
C LEU A 452 7.04 25.79 0.70
N ALA A 453 7.84 25.02 -0.05
CA ALA A 453 9.30 25.08 0.05
C ALA A 453 9.83 26.47 -0.35
N ARG A 454 9.31 27.05 -1.44
CA ARG A 454 9.71 28.39 -1.90
C ARG A 454 9.25 29.50 -0.96
N LEU A 455 8.03 29.41 -0.42
CA LEU A 455 7.55 30.31 0.63
C LEU A 455 8.46 30.26 1.86
N GLY A 456 8.91 29.07 2.26
CA GLY A 456 9.87 28.90 3.36
C GLY A 456 11.19 29.63 3.10
N GLN A 457 11.69 29.62 1.87
CA GLN A 457 12.90 30.35 1.50
C GLN A 457 12.68 31.86 1.52
N LEU A 458 11.48 32.32 1.16
CA LEU A 458 11.11 33.74 1.20
C LEU A 458 11.07 34.29 2.63
N GLU A 459 10.63 33.50 3.62
CA GLU A 459 10.66 33.88 5.05
C GLU A 459 12.09 34.21 5.52
N LEU A 460 13.10 33.58 4.93
CA LEU A 460 14.51 33.75 5.29
C LEU A 460 15.22 34.88 4.55
N ARG A 461 14.56 35.52 3.57
CA ARG A 461 15.17 36.63 2.82
C ARG A 461 15.18 37.91 3.64
N PRO A 462 16.24 38.72 3.56
CA PRO A 462 16.26 40.05 4.16
C PRO A 462 15.11 40.90 3.61
N SER A 463 14.36 41.57 4.49
CA SER A 463 13.34 42.53 4.06
C SER A 463 14.01 43.63 3.22
N PRO A 464 13.49 44.00 2.03
CA PRO A 464 14.07 45.05 1.20
C PRO A 464 14.17 46.41 1.91
N ARG A 465 13.45 46.60 3.03
CA ARG A 465 13.51 47.82 3.85
C ARG A 465 14.81 47.96 4.65
N ALA A 466 15.49 46.86 4.99
CA ALA A 466 16.75 46.88 5.73
C ALA A 466 17.96 47.27 4.87
N ALA A 467 17.85 47.20 3.53
CA ALA A 467 18.94 47.53 2.60
C ALA A 467 19.02 49.03 2.24
N THR A 468 18.15 49.89 2.81
CA THR A 468 18.05 51.31 2.43
C THR A 468 18.45 52.31 3.51
N GLU A 469 18.92 51.87 4.67
CA GLU A 469 19.59 52.79 5.62
C GLU A 469 21.03 53.02 5.16
N GLN A 470 21.21 53.85 4.12
CA GLN A 470 22.49 54.52 3.92
C GLN A 470 22.73 55.47 5.11
N PRO A 471 23.92 55.47 5.72
CA PRO A 471 24.23 56.42 6.78
C PRO A 471 24.12 57.85 6.20
N PRO A 472 23.62 58.83 6.99
CA PRO A 472 23.56 60.21 6.54
C PRO A 472 24.96 60.70 6.18
N PRO A 473 25.11 61.56 5.14
CA PRO A 473 26.42 62.07 4.77
C PRO A 473 27.03 62.83 5.93
N ALA A 474 28.32 62.57 6.18
CA ALA A 474 29.11 63.23 7.22
C ALA A 474 29.16 64.76 6.98
N PRO A 475 29.26 65.56 8.07
CA PRO A 475 28.99 66.99 8.07
C PRO A 475 29.91 67.85 7.22
#